data_AF-A0A8B9EWJ6-F1
#
_entry.id   AF-A0A8B9EWJ6-F1
#
_cell.length_a   1.000
_cell.length_b   1.000
_cell.length_c   1.000
_cell.angle_alpha   90.00
_cell.angle_beta   90.00
_cell.angle_gamma   90.00
#
_symmetry.space_group_name_H-M   'P 1'
#
loop_
_entity.id
_entity.type
_entity.pdbx_description
1 polymer ?
#
loop_
_entity_poly.entity_id
_entity_poly.type
_entity_poly.pdbx_seq_one_letter_code
_entity_poly.pdbx_strand_id
1 'polypeptide(L)'
;SPASMGSSTCILILIMALVGPVAVSLQCQLSGLWRNEQDSLMEISALRDNGDFQGKYLTRVTLAGGCARTSPLKGAQQQPGQGGWPTFAFTVRWDKFSNATTTFAGQCFVDSGGKETLSTMWLLREAVGSLEEDWKATRVGRNVFTRKRTPKGKNLLSLFPSCEDTSSPAP
;
A
#
# COMPACT_ATOMS: atom_id res chain seq x y z
N SER A 1 85.38 -1.31 -10.03
CA SER A 1 84.21 -2.08 -10.52
C SER A 1 82.97 -1.64 -9.77
N PRO A 2 81.89 -1.27 -10.48
CA PRO A 2 80.62 -0.91 -9.89
C PRO A 2 79.74 -2.17 -9.73
N ALA A 3 78.84 -2.17 -8.74
CA ALA A 3 77.56 -2.89 -8.82
C ALA A 3 76.64 -2.31 -7.73
N SER A 4 75.64 -1.56 -8.18
CA SER A 4 74.56 -1.07 -7.35
C SER A 4 73.45 -2.13 -7.20
N MET A 5 72.65 -1.91 -6.15
CA MET A 5 71.20 -2.12 -6.06
C MET A 5 70.61 -3.53 -6.21
N GLY A 6 69.85 -3.88 -5.18
CA GLY A 6 68.81 -4.91 -5.26
C GLY A 6 67.97 -5.01 -3.99
N SER A 7 67.51 -3.88 -3.43
CA SER A 7 66.48 -3.92 -2.37
C SER A 7 65.15 -4.34 -3.00
N SER A 8 64.80 -5.61 -2.86
CA SER A 8 63.57 -6.18 -3.38
C SER A 8 62.40 -5.85 -2.45
N THR A 9 61.69 -4.77 -2.74
CA THR A 9 60.45 -4.40 -2.05
C THR A 9 59.29 -5.18 -2.67
N CYS A 10 58.75 -6.16 -1.94
CA CYS A 10 57.49 -6.82 -2.29
C CYS A 10 56.32 -5.84 -2.07
N ILE A 11 55.69 -5.40 -3.16
CA ILE A 11 54.47 -4.59 -3.10
C ILE A 11 53.27 -5.55 -2.97
N LEU A 12 52.68 -5.65 -1.77
CA LEU A 12 51.36 -6.25 -1.60
C LEU A 12 50.29 -5.24 -2.05
N ILE A 13 49.60 -5.55 -3.15
CA ILE A 13 48.42 -4.79 -3.58
C ILE A 13 47.20 -5.35 -2.85
N LEU A 14 46.74 -4.66 -1.81
CA LEU A 14 45.50 -4.97 -1.11
C LEU A 14 44.31 -4.40 -1.92
N ILE A 15 43.61 -5.26 -2.66
CA ILE A 15 42.37 -4.88 -3.35
C ILE A 15 41.26 -4.81 -2.30
N MET A 16 40.98 -3.60 -1.80
CA MET A 16 39.79 -3.33 -0.99
C MET A 16 38.56 -3.37 -1.89
N ALA A 17 37.82 -4.48 -1.87
CA ALA A 17 36.49 -4.53 -2.45
C ALA A 17 35.58 -3.59 -1.64
N LEU A 18 35.24 -2.43 -2.21
CA LEU A 18 34.17 -1.58 -1.68
C LEU A 18 32.84 -2.31 -1.90
N VAL A 19 32.46 -3.18 -0.96
CA VAL A 19 31.06 -3.55 -0.79
C VAL A 19 30.41 -2.36 -0.07
N GLY A 20 29.98 -1.37 -0.84
CA GLY A 20 29.15 -0.30 -0.31
C GLY A 20 27.87 -0.88 0.29
N PRO A 21 27.29 -0.27 1.33
CA PRO A 21 26.00 -0.71 1.86
C PRO A 21 25.00 -0.71 0.70
N VAL A 22 24.42 -1.87 0.41
CA VAL A 22 23.27 -1.95 -0.50
C VAL A 22 22.21 -1.07 0.13
N ALA A 23 21.94 0.09 -0.48
CA ALA A 23 20.82 0.91 -0.07
C ALA A 23 19.60 0.02 -0.22
N VAL A 24 19.02 -0.43 0.90
CA VAL A 24 17.72 -1.08 0.89
C VAL A 24 16.78 -0.03 0.33
N SER A 25 16.40 -0.23 -0.92
CA SER A 25 15.46 0.64 -1.60
C SER A 25 14.22 0.73 -0.73
N LEU A 26 13.90 1.93 -0.22
CA LEU A 26 12.69 2.22 0.56
C LEU A 26 11.41 2.10 -0.29
N GLN A 27 11.54 1.58 -1.51
CA GLN A 27 10.48 1.45 -2.48
C GLN A 27 9.54 0.31 -2.10
N CYS A 28 8.27 0.47 -2.47
CA CYS A 28 7.20 -0.45 -2.14
C CYS A 28 6.96 -0.64 -0.63
N GLN A 29 7.31 0.36 0.17
CA GLN A 29 6.74 0.49 1.52
C GLN A 29 5.29 0.98 1.41
N LEU A 30 4.34 0.12 1.81
CA LEU A 30 2.92 0.41 1.65
C LEU A 30 2.44 1.58 2.52
N SER A 31 3.15 1.95 3.59
CA SER A 31 2.78 3.08 4.44
C SER A 31 2.63 4.38 3.65
N GLY A 32 1.60 5.15 3.99
CA GLY A 32 1.29 6.44 3.37
C GLY A 32 -0.06 6.45 2.66
N LEU A 33 -0.26 7.49 1.84
CA LEU A 33 -1.52 7.78 1.17
C LEU A 33 -1.49 7.33 -0.31
N TRP A 34 -2.54 6.62 -0.69
CA TRP A 34 -2.75 6.05 -2.01
C TRP A 34 -4.09 6.50 -2.58
N ARG A 35 -4.16 6.65 -3.90
CA ARG A 35 -5.40 6.93 -4.65
C ARG A 35 -5.53 5.96 -5.81
N ASN A 36 -6.71 5.37 -5.97
CA ASN A 36 -7.01 4.55 -7.14
C ASN A 36 -7.60 5.36 -8.31
N GLU A 37 -7.78 4.71 -9.45
CA GLU A 37 -8.37 5.28 -10.67
C GLU A 37 -9.83 5.71 -10.52
N GLN A 38 -10.52 5.29 -9.45
CA GLN A 38 -11.88 5.68 -9.10
C GLN A 38 -11.92 6.79 -8.04
N ASP A 39 -10.77 7.40 -7.72
CA ASP A 39 -10.63 8.43 -6.69
C ASP A 39 -10.90 8.00 -5.24
N SER A 40 -10.98 6.69 -5.00
CA SER A 40 -10.94 6.16 -3.65
C SER A 40 -9.55 6.36 -3.06
N LEU A 41 -9.52 6.59 -1.76
CA LEU A 41 -8.32 6.96 -1.03
C LEU A 41 -8.06 5.93 0.06
N MET A 42 -6.79 5.56 0.20
CA MET A 42 -6.33 4.57 1.17
C MET A 42 -5.12 5.12 1.92
N GLU A 43 -5.20 5.16 3.24
CA GLU A 43 -4.09 5.51 4.11
C GLU A 43 -3.64 4.27 4.88
N ILE A 44 -2.37 3.91 4.77
CA ILE A 44 -1.76 2.78 5.48
C ILE A 44 -0.79 3.33 6.52
N SER A 45 -0.90 2.85 7.76
CA SER A 45 0.02 3.21 8.85
C SER A 45 1.42 2.63 8.60
N ALA A 46 2.36 2.94 9.49
CA ALA A 46 3.62 2.20 9.53
C ALA A 46 3.34 0.69 9.62
N LEU A 47 4.11 -0.10 8.87
CA LEU A 47 4.09 -1.55 8.92
C LEU A 47 4.84 -2.02 10.17
N ARG A 48 4.39 -3.13 10.74
CA ARG A 48 5.12 -3.86 11.77
C ARG A 48 6.22 -4.70 11.14
N ASP A 49 7.19 -5.15 11.94
CA ASP A 49 8.32 -5.97 11.48
C ASP A 49 7.87 -7.29 10.83
N ASN A 50 6.72 -7.82 11.24
CA ASN A 50 6.11 -9.01 10.65
C ASN A 50 5.34 -8.75 9.36
N GLY A 51 5.32 -7.52 8.85
CA GLY A 51 4.60 -7.11 7.64
C GLY A 51 3.15 -6.70 7.87
N ASP A 52 2.60 -6.83 9.08
CA ASP A 52 1.23 -6.43 9.38
C ASP A 52 1.06 -4.91 9.31
N PHE A 53 -0.08 -4.48 8.81
CA PHE A 53 -0.48 -3.08 8.81
C PHE A 53 -1.96 -2.87 9.08
N GLN A 54 -2.27 -1.63 9.48
CA GLN A 54 -3.62 -1.13 9.61
C GLN A 54 -3.75 0.16 8.81
N GLY A 55 -4.98 0.62 8.63
CA GLY A 55 -5.20 1.85 7.89
C GLY A 55 -6.65 2.26 7.83
N LYS A 56 -6.92 3.19 6.92
CA LYS A 56 -8.24 3.72 6.62
C LYS A 56 -8.48 3.71 5.11
N TYR A 57 -9.70 3.39 4.72
CA TYR A 57 -10.16 3.43 3.34
C TYR A 57 -11.37 4.35 3.22
N LEU A 58 -11.35 5.28 2.27
CA LEU A 58 -12.55 5.99 1.82
C LEU A 58 -12.80 5.62 0.37
N THR A 59 -13.92 4.94 0.13
CA THR A 59 -14.40 4.70 -1.23
C THR A 59 -15.04 5.97 -1.80
N ARG A 60 -14.84 6.22 -3.09
CA ARG A 60 -15.60 7.24 -3.83
C ARG A 60 -16.96 6.73 -4.31
N VAL A 61 -17.07 5.41 -4.46
CA VAL A 61 -18.24 4.73 -5.04
C VAL A 61 -18.86 3.80 -4.01
N THR A 62 -20.18 3.82 -3.88
CA THR A 62 -20.94 2.94 -2.99
C THR A 62 -22.04 2.25 -3.79
N LEU A 63 -22.32 0.98 -3.50
CA LEU A 63 -23.40 0.25 -4.16
C LEU A 63 -24.79 0.76 -3.78
N ALA A 64 -24.96 1.11 -2.51
CA ALA A 64 -26.23 1.57 -1.97
C ALA A 64 -26.54 3.04 -2.29
N GLY A 65 -25.70 3.74 -3.06
CA GLY A 65 -25.85 5.16 -3.38
C GLY A 65 -25.71 6.12 -2.19
N GLY A 66 -25.56 5.60 -0.97
CA GLY A 66 -25.36 6.37 0.24
C GLY A 66 -23.95 6.97 0.34
N CYS A 67 -23.79 7.94 1.22
CA CYS A 67 -22.49 8.59 1.41
C CYS A 67 -21.46 7.62 1.99
N ALA A 68 -20.32 7.50 1.30
CA ALA A 68 -19.19 6.74 1.78
C ALA A 68 -18.61 7.35 3.06
N ARG A 69 -18.29 6.50 4.04
CA ARG A 69 -17.61 6.92 5.27
C ARG A 69 -16.29 6.20 5.40
N THR A 70 -15.31 6.86 6.01
CA THR A 70 -14.00 6.27 6.25
C THR A 70 -14.11 5.01 7.09
N SER A 71 -13.61 3.90 6.54
CA SER A 71 -13.71 2.55 7.09
C SER A 71 -12.31 2.00 7.42
N PRO A 72 -12.15 1.21 8.49
CA PRO A 72 -10.87 0.63 8.84
C PRO A 72 -10.45 -0.46 7.85
N LEU A 73 -9.15 -0.57 7.62
CA LEU A 73 -8.54 -1.70 6.93
C LEU A 73 -7.44 -2.34 7.77
N LYS A 74 -7.21 -3.64 7.54
CA LYS A 74 -6.10 -4.42 8.12
C LYS A 74 -5.54 -5.37 7.09
N GLY A 75 -4.23 -5.57 7.07
CA GLY A 75 -3.58 -6.43 6.09
C GLY A 75 -2.16 -6.81 6.48
N ALA A 76 -1.50 -7.51 5.56
CA ALA A 76 -0.10 -7.89 5.69
C ALA A 76 0.60 -7.79 4.33
N GLN A 77 1.88 -7.43 4.37
CA GLN A 77 2.79 -7.41 3.22
C GLN A 77 3.83 -8.51 3.37
N GLN A 78 4.08 -9.25 2.30
CA GLN A 78 5.18 -10.20 2.26
C GLN A 78 6.53 -9.48 2.30
N GLN A 79 7.51 -10.09 2.94
CA GLN A 79 8.88 -9.59 2.88
C GLN A 79 9.38 -9.57 1.43
N PRO A 80 10.19 -8.57 1.04
CA PRO A 80 10.81 -8.57 -0.28
C PRO A 80 11.62 -9.87 -0.50
N GLY A 81 11.25 -10.65 -1.51
CA GLY A 81 11.93 -11.88 -1.88
C GLY A 81 13.08 -11.64 -2.86
N GLN A 82 13.89 -12.68 -3.12
CA GLN A 82 14.87 -12.63 -4.20
C GLN A 82 14.15 -12.61 -5.56
N GLY A 83 14.12 -11.45 -6.23
CA GLY A 83 13.69 -11.31 -7.62
C GLY A 83 12.27 -10.80 -7.86
N GLY A 84 11.52 -10.40 -6.83
CA GLY A 84 10.16 -9.87 -7.01
C GLY A 84 9.79 -8.78 -6.01
N TRP A 85 8.95 -7.84 -6.47
CA TRP A 85 8.34 -6.85 -5.58
C TRP A 85 7.32 -7.51 -4.65
N PRO A 86 7.17 -7.02 -3.40
CA PRO A 86 6.36 -7.67 -2.39
C PRO A 86 4.87 -7.68 -2.76
N THR A 87 4.24 -8.84 -2.56
CA THR A 87 2.78 -8.98 -2.59
C THR A 87 2.19 -8.60 -1.23
N PHE A 88 0.91 -8.26 -1.22
CA PHE A 88 0.21 -7.90 0.00
C PHE A 88 -1.28 -8.21 -0.15
N ALA A 89 -1.97 -8.28 0.99
CA ALA A 89 -3.41 -8.38 1.04
C ALA A 89 -3.96 -7.58 2.22
N PHE A 90 -5.16 -7.04 2.07
CA PHE A 90 -5.86 -6.36 3.16
C PHE A 90 -7.37 -6.53 3.06
N THR A 91 -8.03 -6.37 4.19
CA THR A 91 -9.50 -6.38 4.32
C THR A 91 -9.98 -5.01 4.75
N VAL A 92 -11.01 -4.50 4.09
CA VAL A 92 -11.76 -3.31 4.48
C VAL A 92 -13.09 -3.75 5.08
N ARG A 93 -13.38 -3.26 6.30
CA ARG A 93 -14.64 -3.51 6.99
C ARG A 93 -15.50 -2.25 6.92
N TRP A 94 -16.61 -2.28 6.18
CA TRP A 94 -17.45 -1.10 5.88
C TRP A 94 -18.35 -0.65 7.04
N ASP A 95 -17.80 -0.58 8.25
CA ASP A 95 -18.51 -0.57 9.54
C ASP A 95 -19.45 0.61 9.85
N LYS A 96 -19.48 1.64 9.02
CA LYS A 96 -20.31 2.83 9.24
C LYS A 96 -21.48 3.01 8.27
N PHE A 97 -21.51 2.26 7.17
CA PHE A 97 -22.51 2.48 6.12
C PHE A 97 -22.89 1.22 5.33
N SER A 98 -22.29 0.05 5.62
CA SER A 98 -22.64 -1.21 4.98
C SER A 98 -22.26 -2.40 5.88
N ASN A 99 -22.98 -3.52 5.74
CA ASN A 99 -22.60 -4.78 6.39
C ASN A 99 -21.69 -5.65 5.50
N ALA A 100 -21.23 -5.11 4.37
CA ALA A 100 -20.33 -5.81 3.46
C ALA A 100 -18.88 -5.81 3.97
N THR A 101 -18.04 -6.64 3.35
CA THR A 101 -16.59 -6.66 3.54
C THR A 101 -15.90 -6.72 2.18
N THR A 102 -14.77 -6.02 2.02
CA THR A 102 -13.95 -6.15 0.80
C THR A 102 -12.56 -6.63 1.13
N THR A 103 -12.09 -7.65 0.44
CA THR A 103 -10.69 -8.09 0.50
C THR A 103 -9.97 -7.69 -0.77
N PHE A 104 -8.77 -7.15 -0.62
CA PHE A 104 -7.86 -6.82 -1.72
C PHE A 104 -6.63 -7.72 -1.63
N ALA A 105 -6.13 -8.16 -2.78
CA ALA A 105 -4.83 -8.80 -2.93
C ALA A 105 -4.10 -8.14 -4.10
N GLY A 106 -2.80 -7.92 -3.96
CA GLY A 106 -2.05 -7.23 -4.99
C GLY A 106 -0.55 -7.28 -4.82
N GLN A 107 0.12 -6.54 -5.69
CA GLN A 107 1.56 -6.40 -5.73
C GLN A 107 1.92 -4.95 -5.99
N CYS A 108 2.95 -4.47 -5.30
CA CYS A 108 3.54 -3.17 -5.59
C CYS A 108 4.52 -3.31 -6.76
N PHE A 109 4.57 -2.32 -7.65
CA PHE A 109 5.52 -2.24 -8.75
C PHE A 109 6.16 -0.87 -8.74
N VAL A 110 7.45 -0.82 -9.08
CA VAL A 110 8.18 0.43 -9.31
C VAL A 110 8.66 0.47 -10.75
N ASP A 111 8.38 1.56 -11.46
CA ASP A 111 8.86 1.76 -12.82
C ASP A 111 10.29 2.32 -12.87
N SER A 112 10.85 2.44 -14.07
CA SER A 112 12.20 2.98 -14.29
C SER A 112 12.38 4.43 -13.82
N GLY A 113 11.27 5.17 -13.62
CA GLY A 113 11.26 6.52 -13.07
C GLY A 113 11.10 6.57 -11.55
N GLY A 114 11.06 5.42 -10.87
CA GLY A 114 10.86 5.34 -9.43
C GLY A 114 9.41 5.56 -8.98
N LYS A 115 8.45 5.59 -9.90
CA LYS A 115 7.03 5.76 -9.57
C LYS A 115 6.45 4.41 -9.15
N GLU A 116 5.80 4.43 -8.00
CA GLU A 116 5.17 3.25 -7.43
C GLU A 116 3.70 3.11 -7.79
N THR A 117 3.29 1.88 -8.06
CA THR A 117 1.93 1.49 -8.39
C THR A 117 1.53 0.24 -7.63
N LEU A 118 0.36 0.23 -7.01
CA LEU A 118 -0.23 -1.01 -6.46
C LEU A 118 -1.24 -1.57 -7.46
N SER A 119 -0.96 -2.73 -8.03
CA SER A 119 -1.93 -3.43 -8.87
C SER A 119 -2.67 -4.44 -8.00
N THR A 120 -3.99 -4.30 -7.89
CA THR A 120 -4.81 -5.09 -6.96
C THR A 120 -6.02 -5.69 -7.65
N MET A 121 -6.42 -6.88 -7.20
CA MET A 121 -7.79 -7.38 -7.38
C MET A 121 -8.52 -7.35 -6.05
N TRP A 122 -9.84 -7.26 -6.10
CA TRP A 122 -10.67 -7.28 -4.91
C TRP A 122 -11.90 -8.16 -5.07
N LEU A 123 -12.37 -8.66 -3.92
CA LEU A 123 -13.66 -9.31 -3.75
C LEU A 123 -14.47 -8.50 -2.76
N LEU A 124 -15.64 -8.03 -3.16
CA LEU A 124 -16.62 -7.39 -2.30
C LEU A 124 -17.69 -8.42 -1.98
N ARG A 125 -17.80 -8.76 -0.70
CA ARG A 125 -18.79 -9.69 -0.17
C ARG A 125 -19.91 -8.94 0.54
N GLU A 126 -21.12 -9.03 0.00
CA GLU A 126 -22.34 -8.57 0.66
C GLU A 126 -22.84 -9.60 1.69
N ALA A 127 -23.52 -9.10 2.72
CA ALA A 127 -24.33 -9.92 3.60
C ALA A 127 -25.65 -10.26 2.89
N VAL A 128 -26.06 -11.53 2.94
CA VAL A 128 -27.33 -12.02 2.38
C VAL A 128 -28.16 -12.72 3.44
N GLY A 129 -29.48 -12.80 3.23
CA GLY A 129 -30.42 -13.28 4.25
C GLY A 129 -30.40 -14.80 4.42
N SER A 130 -29.94 -15.54 3.40
CA SER A 130 -29.90 -17.00 3.42
C SER A 130 -28.81 -17.58 2.51
N LEU A 131 -28.57 -18.89 2.61
CA LEU A 131 -27.56 -19.57 1.80
C LEU A 131 -27.96 -19.63 0.31
N GLU A 132 -29.26 -19.68 0.01
CA GLU A 132 -29.80 -19.68 -1.36
C GLU A 132 -29.50 -18.36 -2.08
N GLU A 133 -29.19 -17.30 -1.35
CA GLU A 133 -28.79 -16.00 -1.90
C GLU A 133 -27.27 -15.85 -2.06
N ASP A 134 -26.46 -16.82 -1.62
CA ASP A 134 -25.00 -16.74 -1.63
C ASP A 134 -24.41 -16.51 -3.04
N TRP A 135 -25.04 -17.10 -4.06
CA TRP A 135 -24.57 -17.06 -5.45
C TRP A 135 -24.41 -15.63 -6.00
N LYS A 136 -25.17 -14.66 -5.49
CA LYS A 136 -25.14 -13.24 -5.92
C LYS A 136 -24.32 -12.35 -5.00
N ALA A 137 -23.80 -12.88 -3.89
CA ALA A 137 -23.27 -12.07 -2.79
C ALA A 137 -21.81 -11.58 -3.00
N THR A 138 -21.10 -12.09 -4.01
CA THR A 138 -19.69 -11.75 -4.25
C THR A 138 -19.50 -11.04 -5.58
N ARG A 139 -18.98 -9.80 -5.53
CA ARG A 139 -18.50 -9.07 -6.71
C ARG A 139 -16.97 -9.10 -6.75
N VAL A 140 -16.41 -9.04 -7.96
CA VAL A 140 -14.97 -9.00 -8.20
C VAL A 140 -14.61 -7.77 -9.03
N GLY A 141 -13.41 -7.23 -8.81
CA GLY A 141 -12.89 -6.16 -9.64
C GLY A 141 -11.39 -5.97 -9.48
N ARG A 142 -10.89 -4.90 -10.10
CA ARG A 142 -9.49 -4.50 -10.09
C ARG A 142 -9.40 -3.03 -9.70
N ASN A 143 -8.36 -2.67 -8.96
CA ASN A 143 -7.96 -1.28 -8.78
C ASN A 143 -6.44 -1.12 -8.92
N VAL A 144 -6.03 0.04 -9.41
CA VAL A 144 -4.64 0.46 -9.55
C VAL A 144 -4.42 1.71 -8.73
N PHE A 145 -3.61 1.60 -7.69
CA PHE A 145 -3.32 2.72 -6.80
C PHE A 145 -1.99 3.38 -7.13
N THR A 146 -1.92 4.70 -6.98
CA THR A 146 -0.68 5.48 -7.08
C THR A 146 -0.51 6.34 -5.82
N ARG A 147 0.74 6.67 -5.50
CA ARG A 147 1.05 7.52 -4.33
C ARG A 147 0.41 8.90 -4.47
N LYS A 148 -0.24 9.36 -3.41
CA LYS A 148 -0.74 10.74 -3.29
C LYS A 148 0.20 11.55 -2.40
N ARG A 149 0.78 12.62 -2.95
CA ARG A 149 1.58 13.56 -2.16
C ARG A 149 0.66 14.30 -1.19
N THR A 150 0.97 14.27 0.09
CA THR A 150 0.33 15.14 1.09
C THR A 150 1.05 16.48 1.06
N PRO A 151 0.37 17.60 0.74
CA PRO A 151 0.97 18.92 0.88
C PRO A 151 1.30 19.16 2.36
N LYS A 152 2.49 19.72 2.65
CA LYS A 152 2.87 20.11 4.01
C LYS A 152 1.75 20.96 4.63
N GLY A 153 1.28 20.56 5.81
CA GLY A 153 0.28 21.32 6.59
C GLY A 153 -1.20 20.96 6.36
N LYS A 154 -1.53 19.99 5.49
CA LYS A 154 -2.92 19.50 5.36
C LYS A 154 -3.10 18.16 6.07
N ASN A 155 -3.99 18.13 7.07
CA ASN A 155 -4.43 16.90 7.72
C ASN A 155 -5.29 16.06 6.76
N LEU A 156 -5.18 14.75 6.87
CA LEU A 156 -5.87 13.77 6.02
C LEU A 156 -7.37 14.05 5.91
N LEU A 157 -8.04 14.46 7.00
CA LEU A 157 -9.45 14.84 7.00
C LEU A 157 -9.83 15.94 5.99
N SER A 158 -8.90 16.82 5.58
CA SER A 158 -9.19 17.84 4.56
C SER A 158 -9.22 17.29 3.11
N LEU A 159 -8.69 16.09 2.89
CA LEU A 159 -8.68 15.40 1.60
C LEU A 159 -9.81 14.37 1.46
N PHE A 160 -10.49 14.08 2.57
CA PHE A 160 -11.65 13.21 2.68
C PHE A 160 -12.82 14.09 3.12
N PRO A 161 -13.59 14.72 2.22
CA PRO A 161 -14.87 15.31 2.61
C PRO A 161 -15.76 14.15 3.10
N SER A 162 -15.68 13.89 4.39
CA SER A 162 -16.55 12.98 5.10
C SER A 162 -17.92 13.65 5.16
N CYS A 163 -18.97 12.88 4.97
CA CYS A 163 -20.27 13.25 5.50
C CYS A 163 -20.17 13.23 7.04
N GLU A 164 -19.58 14.28 7.62
CA GLU A 164 -19.85 14.63 9.01
C GLU A 164 -21.18 15.39 9.02
N ASP A 165 -22.13 14.77 9.71
CA ASP A 165 -23.42 15.25 10.20
C ASP A 165 -23.94 16.52 9.53
N THR A 166 -24.55 16.34 8.36
CA THR A 166 -25.69 17.21 8.03
C THR A 166 -26.77 16.85 9.05
N SER A 167 -26.76 17.53 10.19
CA SER A 167 -27.93 17.60 11.06
C SER A 167 -29.07 18.07 10.16
N SER A 168 -29.99 17.15 9.85
CA SER A 168 -31.28 17.55 9.30
C SER A 168 -31.86 18.60 10.25
N PRO A 169 -32.30 19.78 9.78
CA PRO A 169 -33.21 20.57 10.57
C PRO A 169 -34.41 19.66 10.88
N ALA A 170 -34.75 19.51 12.15
CA ALA A 170 -35.97 18.83 12.55
C ALA A 170 -37.19 19.54 11.91
N PRO A 171 -38.26 18.79 11.59
CA PRO A 171 -39.46 19.36 10.97
C PRO A 171 -40.12 20.46 11.81
#